data_AF-A0A376ZY97-F1
#
_entry.id   AF-A0A376ZY97-F1
#
_cell.length_a   1.000
_cell.length_b   1.000
_cell.length_c   1.000
_cell.angle_alpha   90.00
_cell.angle_beta   90.00
_cell.angle_gamma   90.00
#
_symmetry.space_group_name_H-M   'P 1'
#
loop_
_entity.id
_entity.type
_entity.pdbx_description
1 polymer ?
#
loop_
_entity_poly.entity_id
_entity_poly.type
_entity_poly.pdbx_seq_one_letter_code
_entity_poly.pdbx_strand_id
1 'polypeptide(L)'
;MEFGVGIHGEPGIDRRSFSSLDQTVDEMFDTLLENGSYHRTLRFWDYQQGSWQEEQQTKQPLQSGDRVIALVNNLGATPLSELYGVYNRLTTRCQQAGLTIERNLIGAYCTSLDMTGFSITLLKVDDETLALWDAPVHTPALNWGK
;
A
#
# COMPACT_ATOMS: atom_id res chain seq x y z
N MET A 1 3.76 19.53 -0.71
CA MET A 1 3.84 18.16 -1.24
C MET A 1 2.77 17.96 -2.29
N GLU A 2 3.03 17.06 -3.26
CA GLU A 2 2.05 16.56 -4.21
C GLU A 2 1.35 15.35 -3.56
N PHE A 3 0.12 15.51 -3.09
CA PHE A 3 -0.56 14.48 -2.29
C PHE A 3 -1.29 13.49 -3.21
N GLY A 4 -0.97 12.19 -3.10
CA GLY A 4 -1.52 11.16 -3.99
C GLY A 4 -0.85 11.08 -5.37
N VAL A 5 0.41 11.50 -5.47
CA VAL A 5 1.22 11.48 -6.71
C VAL A 5 1.33 10.08 -7.32
N GLY A 6 1.35 10.01 -8.66
CA GLY A 6 1.60 8.78 -9.41
C GLY A 6 3.09 8.42 -9.53
N ILE A 7 3.38 7.13 -9.80
CA ILE A 7 4.76 6.61 -9.87
C ILE A 7 5.56 7.04 -11.10
N HIS A 8 4.93 7.73 -12.06
CA HIS A 8 5.62 8.37 -13.18
C HIS A 8 5.59 9.91 -13.05
N GLY A 9 5.25 10.42 -11.87
CA GLY A 9 5.09 11.86 -11.61
C GLY A 9 3.76 12.43 -12.12
N GLU A 10 2.74 11.59 -12.32
CA GLU A 10 1.39 12.06 -12.62
C GLU A 10 0.86 12.93 -11.47
N PRO A 11 0.06 13.99 -11.77
CA PRO A 11 -0.55 14.82 -10.74
C PRO A 11 -1.33 14.01 -9.72
N GLY A 12 -1.23 14.42 -8.46
CA GLY A 12 -1.98 13.80 -7.37
C GLY A 12 -3.41 14.32 -7.24
N ILE A 13 -3.99 14.12 -6.06
CA ILE A 13 -5.28 14.71 -5.68
C ILE A 13 -5.18 16.24 -5.67
N ASP A 14 -4.14 16.76 -5.03
CA ASP A 14 -3.84 18.19 -4.99
C ASP A 14 -2.38 18.46 -4.57
N ARG A 15 -2.01 19.75 -4.59
CA ARG A 15 -0.83 20.27 -3.92
C ARG A 15 -1.23 20.91 -2.60
N ARG A 16 -0.56 20.52 -1.53
CA ARG A 16 -0.78 21.07 -0.18
C ARG A 16 0.53 21.34 0.55
N SER A 17 0.47 22.17 1.59
CA SER A 17 1.61 22.40 2.48
C SER A 17 1.96 21.13 3.24
N PHE A 18 3.24 20.78 3.32
CA PHE A 18 3.71 19.75 4.23
C PHE A 18 3.90 20.38 5.61
N SER A 19 3.18 19.89 6.61
CA SER A 19 3.29 20.37 8.00
C SER A 19 4.23 19.49 8.83
N SER A 20 3.95 18.18 8.87
CA SER A 20 4.73 17.19 9.62
C SER A 20 4.58 15.79 9.01
N LEU A 21 5.47 14.89 9.42
CA LEU A 21 5.40 13.47 9.06
C LEU A 21 4.09 12.85 9.54
N ASP A 22 3.73 13.08 10.82
CA ASP A 22 2.54 12.49 11.42
C ASP A 22 1.27 12.92 10.71
N GLN A 23 1.12 14.22 10.43
CA GLN A 23 -0.06 14.72 9.72
C GLN A 23 -0.13 14.18 8.28
N THR A 24 1.01 14.05 7.60
CA THR A 24 1.05 13.49 6.25
C THR A 24 0.59 12.02 6.24
N VAL A 25 1.12 11.22 7.16
CA VAL A 25 0.70 9.81 7.32
C VAL A 25 -0.77 9.73 7.72
N ASP A 26 -1.24 10.68 8.53
CA ASP A 26 -2.63 10.71 8.94
C ASP A 26 -3.59 10.92 7.78
N GLU A 27 -3.32 11.93 6.96
CA GLU A 27 -4.11 12.26 5.78
C GLU A 27 -4.08 11.11 4.75
N MET A 28 -2.91 10.47 4.57
CA MET A 28 -2.79 9.29 3.70
C MET A 28 -3.64 8.12 4.22
N PHE A 29 -3.60 7.85 5.52
CA PHE A 29 -4.37 6.77 6.13
C PHE A 29 -5.88 7.02 6.04
N ASP A 30 -6.33 8.25 6.30
CA ASP A 30 -7.74 8.63 6.13
C ASP A 30 -8.21 8.43 4.69
N THR A 31 -7.38 8.84 3.72
CA THR A 31 -7.66 8.63 2.29
C THR A 31 -7.80 7.13 1.95
N LEU A 32 -7.00 6.25 2.55
CA LEU A 32 -7.12 4.80 2.33
C LEU A 32 -8.45 4.24 2.84
N LEU A 33 -8.99 4.76 3.95
CA LEU A 33 -10.28 4.34 4.49
C LEU A 33 -11.44 4.92 3.67
N GLU A 34 -11.43 6.23 3.44
CA GLU A 34 -12.50 6.96 2.75
C GLU A 34 -12.65 6.52 1.30
N ASN A 35 -11.54 6.26 0.60
CA ASN A 35 -11.54 5.85 -0.81
C ASN A 35 -11.40 4.33 -1.00
N GLY A 36 -11.57 3.55 0.08
CA GLY A 36 -11.43 2.10 0.04
C GLY A 36 -12.55 1.41 -0.76
N SER A 37 -13.77 1.96 -0.71
CA SER A 37 -14.91 1.50 -1.50
C SER A 37 -14.76 1.90 -2.96
N TYR A 38 -14.79 0.94 -3.87
CA TYR A 38 -14.61 1.22 -5.30
C TYR A 38 -15.23 0.14 -6.18
N HIS A 39 -15.97 0.54 -7.21
CA HIS A 39 -16.59 -0.36 -8.19
C HIS A 39 -16.11 -0.02 -9.60
N ARG A 40 -15.72 -1.04 -10.36
CA ARG A 40 -15.19 -0.89 -11.72
C ARG A 40 -15.27 -2.19 -12.52
N THR A 41 -15.26 -2.07 -13.84
CA THR A 41 -14.98 -3.19 -14.74
C THR A 41 -13.48 -3.43 -14.83
N LEU A 42 -13.05 -4.67 -14.62
CA LEU A 42 -11.73 -5.14 -15.03
C LEU A 42 -11.89 -6.08 -16.23
N ARG A 43 -10.85 -6.16 -17.05
CA ARG A 43 -10.81 -7.12 -18.16
C ARG A 43 -9.80 -8.21 -17.87
N PHE A 44 -10.17 -9.45 -18.14
CA PHE A 44 -9.24 -10.57 -18.16
C PHE A 44 -9.35 -11.29 -19.50
N TRP A 45 -8.25 -11.92 -19.91
CA TRP A 45 -8.22 -12.71 -21.13
C TRP A 45 -8.74 -14.11 -20.88
N ASP A 46 -9.81 -14.51 -21.56
CA ASP A 46 -10.27 -15.89 -21.58
C ASP A 46 -9.53 -16.63 -22.70
N TYR A 47 -8.60 -17.50 -22.31
CA TYR A 47 -7.78 -18.28 -23.24
C TYR A 47 -8.54 -19.41 -23.93
N GLN A 48 -9.71 -19.82 -23.43
CA GLN A 48 -10.56 -20.83 -24.07
C GLN A 48 -11.40 -20.20 -25.19
N GLN A 49 -11.88 -18.98 -24.95
CA GLN A 49 -12.68 -18.23 -25.93
C GLN A 49 -11.83 -17.37 -26.88
N GLY A 50 -10.57 -17.11 -26.54
CA GLY A 50 -9.68 -16.27 -27.32
C GLY A 50 -10.15 -14.81 -27.38
N SER A 51 -10.69 -14.30 -26.27
CA SER A 51 -11.27 -12.95 -26.20
C SER A 51 -11.12 -12.31 -24.83
N TRP A 52 -11.21 -10.99 -24.79
CA TRP A 52 -11.28 -10.24 -23.55
C TRP A 52 -12.69 -10.35 -22.96
N GLN A 53 -12.76 -10.74 -21.70
CA GLN A 53 -13.99 -10.75 -20.92
C GLN A 53 -14.01 -9.54 -19.99
N GLU A 54 -15.19 -8.95 -19.81
CA GLU A 54 -15.42 -7.87 -18.87
C GLU A 54 -16.02 -8.41 -17.58
N GLU A 55 -15.43 -8.04 -16.45
CA GLU A 55 -15.88 -8.49 -15.13
C GLU A 55 -16.07 -7.29 -14.20
N GLN A 56 -17.27 -7.18 -13.63
CA GLN A 56 -17.57 -6.17 -12.62
C GLN A 56 -16.97 -6.59 -11.28
N GLN A 57 -16.19 -5.70 -10.68
CA GLN A 57 -15.46 -5.98 -9.45
C GLN A 57 -15.67 -4.84 -8.44
N THR A 58 -15.84 -5.19 -7.16
CA THR A 58 -16.03 -4.23 -6.06
C THR A 58 -14.96 -4.43 -5.00
N LYS A 59 -14.38 -3.33 -4.51
CA LYS A 59 -13.55 -3.30 -3.31
C LYS A 59 -14.40 -2.87 -2.13
N GLN A 60 -14.23 -3.53 -1.00
CA GLN A 60 -14.73 -3.05 0.29
C GLN A 60 -13.63 -2.19 0.94
N PRO A 61 -13.98 -1.11 1.66
CA PRO A 61 -13.03 -0.38 2.47
C PRO A 61 -12.50 -1.24 3.62
N LEU A 62 -11.31 -0.91 4.13
CA LEU A 62 -10.78 -1.53 5.34
C LEU A 62 -11.66 -1.15 6.53
N GLN A 63 -11.86 -2.10 7.43
CA GLN A 63 -12.72 -1.94 8.59
C GLN A 63 -12.10 -2.55 9.85
N SER A 64 -12.57 -2.10 11.01
CA SER A 64 -12.16 -2.67 12.30
C SER A 64 -12.31 -4.20 12.31
N GLY A 65 -11.29 -4.89 12.81
CA GLY A 65 -11.18 -6.35 12.81
C GLY A 65 -10.39 -6.91 11.62
N ASP A 66 -10.09 -6.10 10.60
CA ASP A 66 -9.27 -6.56 9.49
C ASP A 66 -7.81 -6.76 9.90
N ARG A 67 -7.22 -7.84 9.37
CA ARG A 67 -5.80 -8.15 9.45
C ARG A 67 -5.15 -7.70 8.15
N VAL A 68 -3.98 -7.08 8.23
CA VAL A 68 -3.31 -6.50 7.06
C VAL A 68 -1.81 -6.79 7.02
N ILE A 69 -1.27 -6.84 5.81
CA ILE A 69 0.17 -6.64 5.56
C ILE A 69 0.39 -5.18 5.21
N ALA A 70 1.36 -4.53 5.87
CA ALA A 70 1.70 -3.13 5.65
C ALA A 70 3.01 -2.98 4.86
N LEU A 71 2.96 -2.31 3.71
CA LEU A 71 4.16 -1.92 2.96
C LEU A 71 4.35 -0.40 3.07
N VAL A 72 5.43 0.01 3.72
CA VAL A 72 5.91 1.41 3.72
C VAL A 72 7.06 1.50 2.72
N ASN A 73 6.77 2.11 1.58
CA ASN A 73 7.63 2.07 0.41
C ASN A 73 8.28 3.43 0.15
N ASN A 74 9.60 3.45 -0.07
CA ASN A 74 10.33 4.61 -0.57
C ASN A 74 10.13 4.74 -2.08
N LEU A 75 9.77 5.93 -2.54
CA LEU A 75 9.63 6.25 -3.97
C LEU A 75 10.97 6.62 -4.63
N GLY A 76 12.08 6.70 -3.88
CA GLY A 76 13.41 6.87 -4.44
C GLY A 76 14.39 7.42 -3.40
N ALA A 77 14.16 8.65 -2.96
CA ALA A 77 15.14 9.43 -2.20
C ALA A 77 14.80 9.67 -0.71
N THR A 78 13.77 9.00 -0.16
CA THR A 78 13.45 9.12 1.28
C THR A 78 14.41 8.28 2.13
N PRO A 79 15.05 8.87 3.16
CA PRO A 79 15.90 8.12 4.09
C PRO A 79 15.16 6.97 4.76
N LEU A 80 15.80 5.81 4.88
CA LEU A 80 15.21 4.65 5.54
C LEU A 80 14.78 4.95 6.99
N SER A 81 15.51 5.82 7.69
CA SER A 81 15.16 6.29 9.03
C SER A 81 13.80 7.00 9.09
N GLU A 82 13.45 7.77 8.06
CA GLU A 82 12.15 8.44 7.97
C GLU A 82 11.03 7.43 7.73
N LEU A 83 11.26 6.38 6.92
CA LEU A 83 10.27 5.32 6.70
C LEU A 83 9.91 4.57 8.00
N TYR A 84 10.86 4.41 8.93
CA TYR A 84 10.55 3.86 10.25
C TYR A 84 9.70 4.83 11.09
N GLY A 85 9.89 6.14 10.94
CA GLY A 85 9.00 7.16 11.52
C GLY A 85 7.59 7.09 10.93
N VAL A 86 7.48 6.92 9.61
CA VAL A 86 6.20 6.67 8.91
C VAL A 86 5.51 5.44 9.48
N TYR A 87 6.26 4.33 9.59
CA TYR A 87 5.72 3.07 10.10
C TYR A 87 5.22 3.20 11.55
N ASN A 88 5.95 3.92 12.42
CA ASN A 88 5.53 4.19 13.79
C ASN A 88 4.18 4.93 13.85
N ARG A 89 3.97 5.93 12.98
CA ARG A 89 2.67 6.61 12.92
C ARG A 89 1.59 5.69 12.33
N LEU A 90 1.91 4.93 11.28
CA LEU A 90 0.99 3.99 10.64
C LEU A 90 0.48 2.92 11.62
N THR A 91 1.34 2.34 12.47
CA THR A 91 0.92 1.36 13.48
C THR A 91 -0.06 1.96 14.47
N THR A 92 0.17 3.21 14.91
CA THR A 92 -0.74 3.95 15.80
C THR A 92 -2.12 4.13 15.15
N ARG A 93 -2.16 4.53 13.88
CA ARG A 93 -3.40 4.73 13.13
C ARG A 93 -4.15 3.42 12.87
N CYS A 94 -3.43 2.36 12.51
CA CYS A 94 -4.01 1.02 12.35
C CYS A 94 -4.66 0.54 13.65
N GLN A 95 -3.96 0.66 14.78
CA GLN A 95 -4.49 0.25 16.08
C GLN A 95 -5.77 1.02 16.46
N GLN A 96 -5.78 2.34 16.26
CA GLN A 96 -6.95 3.18 16.54
C GLN A 96 -8.15 2.85 15.64
N ALA A 97 -7.90 2.46 14.39
CA ALA A 97 -8.92 2.01 13.45
C ALA A 97 -9.34 0.55 13.62
N GLY A 98 -8.75 -0.18 14.58
CA GLY A 98 -9.02 -1.61 14.82
C GLY A 98 -8.41 -2.54 13.76
N LEU A 99 -7.40 -2.10 13.01
CA LEU A 99 -6.66 -2.92 12.05
C LEU A 99 -5.45 -3.58 12.72
N THR A 100 -5.24 -4.87 12.44
CA THR A 100 -4.09 -5.63 12.96
C THR A 100 -3.05 -5.80 11.86
N ILE A 101 -1.85 -5.22 12.04
CA ILE A 101 -0.74 -5.44 11.10
C ILE A 101 -0.05 -6.75 11.45
N GLU A 102 -0.12 -7.73 10.54
CA GLU A 102 0.43 -9.09 10.72
C GLU A 102 1.87 -9.21 10.20
N ARG A 103 2.16 -8.56 9.08
CA ARG A 103 3.48 -8.52 8.45
C ARG A 103 3.75 -7.12 7.92
N ASN A 104 5.02 -6.80 7.70
CA ASN A 104 5.40 -5.55 7.08
C ASN A 104 6.61 -5.68 6.15
N LEU A 105 6.72 -4.73 5.23
CA LEU A 105 7.93 -4.42 4.49
C LEU A 105 8.17 -2.92 4.55
N ILE A 106 9.43 -2.53 4.78
CA ILE A 106 9.84 -1.13 4.91
C ILE A 106 11.12 -0.93 4.09
N GLY A 107 11.06 -0.17 3.00
CA GLY A 107 12.19 -0.03 2.08
C GLY A 107 11.80 0.44 0.68
N ALA A 108 12.72 0.30 -0.28
CA ALA A 108 12.50 0.67 -1.68
C ALA A 108 12.08 -0.55 -2.50
N TYR A 109 10.76 -0.73 -2.70
CA TYR A 109 10.18 -1.88 -3.41
C TYR A 109 9.53 -1.49 -4.73
N CYS A 110 8.98 -0.28 -4.83
CA CYS A 110 8.38 0.30 -6.03
C CYS A 110 8.75 1.79 -6.10
N THR A 111 9.81 2.11 -6.83
CA THR A 111 10.39 3.46 -6.89
C THR A 111 9.96 4.25 -8.13
N SER A 112 10.12 5.56 -8.08
CA SER A 112 9.98 6.54 -9.16
C SER A 112 11.26 7.37 -9.26
N LEU A 113 12.31 6.80 -9.85
CA LEU A 113 13.64 7.41 -9.97
C LEU A 113 14.18 7.90 -8.62
N ASP A 114 14.50 9.20 -8.52
CA ASP A 114 15.01 9.90 -7.35
C ASP A 114 13.93 10.72 -6.63
N MET A 115 12.65 10.37 -6.82
CA MET A 115 11.55 11.07 -6.16
C MET A 115 11.69 11.03 -4.63
N THR A 116 11.68 12.21 -4.01
CA THR A 116 11.57 12.34 -2.55
C THR A 116 10.11 12.14 -2.14
N GLY A 117 9.79 10.95 -1.67
CA GLY A 117 8.44 10.60 -1.23
C GLY A 117 8.33 9.14 -0.82
N PHE A 118 7.20 8.79 -0.24
CA PHE A 118 6.88 7.43 0.16
C PHE A 118 5.43 7.10 -0.15
N SER A 119 5.12 5.80 -0.22
CA SER A 119 3.75 5.30 -0.31
C SER A 119 3.45 4.32 0.81
N ILE A 120 2.18 4.21 1.17
CA ILE A 120 1.66 3.25 2.15
C ILE A 120 0.69 2.33 1.41
N THR A 121 0.87 1.03 1.58
CA THR A 121 -0.07 0.01 1.10
C THR A 121 -0.50 -0.86 2.27
N LEU A 122 -1.81 -1.09 2.38
CA LEU A 122 -2.42 -2.04 3.33
C LEU A 122 -3.16 -3.10 2.53
N LEU A 123 -2.71 -4.35 2.64
CA LEU A 123 -3.35 -5.51 2.02
C LEU A 123 -4.10 -6.29 3.08
N LYS A 124 -5.43 -6.35 3.00
CA LYS A 124 -6.25 -7.23 3.86
C LYS A 124 -5.89 -8.69 3.60
N VAL A 125 -5.72 -9.47 4.67
CA VAL A 125 -5.30 -10.87 4.63
C VAL A 125 -6.13 -11.77 5.55
N ASP A 126 -6.06 -13.06 5.23
CA ASP A 126 -6.50 -14.20 6.04
C ASP A 126 -5.30 -15.15 6.29
N ASP A 127 -5.55 -16.30 6.89
CA ASP A 127 -4.50 -17.26 7.26
C ASP A 127 -3.86 -17.90 6.03
N GLU A 128 -4.65 -18.19 4.99
CA GLU A 128 -4.15 -18.72 3.72
C GLU A 128 -3.22 -17.73 3.02
N THR A 129 -3.59 -16.45 2.99
CA THR A 129 -2.76 -15.39 2.40
C THR A 129 -1.46 -15.19 3.19
N LEU A 130 -1.51 -15.27 4.53
CA LEU A 130 -0.31 -15.19 5.36
C LEU A 130 0.59 -16.42 5.17
N ALA A 131 0.03 -17.61 4.98
CA ALA A 131 0.81 -18.79 4.64
C ALA A 131 1.55 -18.62 3.30
N LEU A 132 0.91 -17.98 2.31
CA LEU A 132 1.56 -17.63 1.03
C LEU A 132 2.66 -16.57 1.21
N TRP A 133 2.47 -15.60 2.10
CA TRP A 133 3.50 -14.61 2.43
C TRP A 133 4.74 -15.26 3.06
N ASP A 134 4.53 -16.14 4.03
CA ASP A 134 5.61 -16.79 4.77
C ASP A 134 6.31 -17.91 3.96
N ALA A 135 5.78 -18.28 2.79
CA ALA A 135 6.39 -19.25 1.90
C ALA A 135 7.79 -18.79 1.42
N PRO A 136 8.73 -19.71 1.14
CA PRO A 136 10.08 -19.34 0.71
C PRO A 136 10.09 -18.50 -0.57
N VAL A 137 10.94 -17.48 -0.58
CA VAL A 137 11.19 -16.62 -1.74
C VAL A 137 12.68 -16.32 -1.84
N HIS A 138 13.25 -16.46 -3.03
CA HIS A 138 14.68 -16.20 -3.27
C HIS A 138 14.85 -15.37 -4.55
N THR A 139 14.71 -14.07 -4.42
CA THR A 139 14.89 -13.08 -5.49
C THR A 139 15.94 -12.04 -5.08
N PRO A 140 16.44 -11.21 -6.01
CA PRO A 140 17.39 -10.15 -5.66
C PRO A 140 16.89 -9.16 -4.59
N ALA A 141 15.58 -8.91 -4.51
CA ALA A 141 14.98 -7.90 -3.64
C ALA A 141 14.24 -8.48 -2.42
N LEU A 142 13.75 -9.72 -2.49
CA LEU A 142 13.07 -10.43 -1.40
C LEU A 142 13.70 -11.81 -1.22
N ASN A 143 14.18 -12.09 -0.01
CA ASN A 143 14.82 -13.36 0.30
C ASN A 143 14.53 -13.81 1.74
N TRP A 144 13.72 -14.85 1.90
CA TRP A 144 13.45 -15.51 3.19
C TRP A 144 12.95 -16.94 2.97
N GLY A 145 12.80 -17.68 4.08
CA GLY A 145 12.42 -19.09 4.08
C GLY A 145 13.64 -20.00 3.98
N LYS A 146 13.40 -21.29 4.20
CA LYS A 146 14.39 -22.37 4.05
C LYS A 146 14.18 -23.07 2.72
#